data_AF-A0AA88UXM7-F1
#
_entry.id   AF-A0AA88UXM7-F1
#
_cell.length_a   1.000
_cell.length_b   1.000
_cell.length_c   1.000
_cell.angle_alpha   90.00
_cell.angle_beta   90.00
_cell.angle_gamma   90.00
#
_symmetry.space_group_name_H-M   'P 1'
#
loop_
_entity.id
_entity.type
_entity.pdbx_description
1 polymer ?
#
loop_
_entity_poly.entity_id
_entity_poly.type
_entity_poly.pdbx_seq_one_letter_code
_entity_poly.pdbx_strand_id
1 'polypeptide(L)'
;MGRKGGMFQYADGVDKLLMLSGTLGCVGDGLMSPLTMIVLSDLVNVYGKADISISSDVVDKHALRLLYVAIGVGISAFVEGFCWTRTAERQTSRMRMKYLKSVLRQEVAFFDTQAASSSNFHVVTTISSDAHLIQDVIAEKIPNCLANIAGLVSGLLAAFFLSWRLTLASFPFTLTFVFPGVVFGKLLMSLGSKMKNAYGVAGGIAEQAISSIRTVYSYVGERRTLERFSHELQQSTDLGIKQGFAKGLMIGSMGMIFATWAFISWVGSILVIEKGETGGRVFLAGICVIMGGL
;
A
#
# COMPACT_ATOMS: atom_id res chain seq x y z
N MET A 1 -28.58 -15.09 15.75
CA MET A 1 -27.91 -14.93 14.44
C MET A 1 -27.17 -13.60 14.41
N GLY A 2 -25.87 -13.60 14.68
CA GLY A 2 -25.06 -12.38 14.64
C GLY A 2 -24.87 -11.91 13.20
N ARG A 3 -25.27 -10.67 12.88
CA ARG A 3 -24.84 -10.00 11.64
C ARG A 3 -23.32 -10.09 11.61
N LYS A 4 -22.76 -10.77 10.61
CA LYS A 4 -21.32 -10.78 10.34
C LYS A 4 -20.86 -9.32 10.21
N GLY A 5 -20.27 -8.80 11.27
CA GLY A 5 -19.86 -7.41 11.37
C GLY A 5 -18.60 -7.18 10.54
N GLY A 6 -18.71 -6.42 9.46
CA GLY A 6 -17.53 -5.93 8.75
C GLY A 6 -16.75 -4.93 9.61
N MET A 7 -15.51 -4.63 9.20
CA MET A 7 -14.60 -3.70 9.91
C MET A 7 -15.24 -2.33 10.23
N PHE A 8 -16.19 -1.87 9.40
CA PHE A 8 -16.92 -0.60 9.57
C PHE A 8 -18.24 -0.73 10.37
N GLN A 9 -18.44 -1.79 11.16
CA GLN A 9 -19.68 -1.98 11.91
C GLN A 9 -19.94 -0.88 12.95
N TYR A 10 -18.90 -0.19 13.41
CA TYR A 10 -19.01 0.87 14.41
C TYR A 10 -19.24 2.26 13.81
N ALA A 11 -19.41 2.38 12.49
CA ALA A 11 -19.58 3.64 11.76
C ALA A 11 -20.94 4.30 12.00
N ASP A 12 -20.91 5.50 12.59
CA ASP A 12 -22.08 6.37 12.72
C ASP A 12 -22.42 7.05 11.38
N GLY A 13 -23.56 7.74 11.31
CA GLY A 13 -23.95 8.52 10.12
C GLY A 13 -22.92 9.59 9.73
N VAL A 14 -22.28 10.24 10.71
CA VAL A 14 -21.20 11.22 10.47
C VAL A 14 -19.96 10.54 9.88
N ASP A 15 -19.62 9.35 10.36
CA ASP A 15 -18.46 8.59 9.85
C ASP A 15 -18.70 8.17 8.40
N LYS A 16 -19.94 7.84 8.03
CA LYS A 16 -20.30 7.56 6.63
C LYS A 16 -20.15 8.77 5.72
N LEU A 17 -20.55 9.97 6.19
CA LEU A 17 -20.37 11.20 5.43
C LEU A 17 -18.88 11.54 5.27
N LEU A 18 -18.09 11.38 6.34
CA LEU A 18 -16.63 11.58 6.29
C LEU A 18 -15.96 10.58 5.35
N MET A 19 -16.36 9.30 5.37
CA MET A 19 -15.84 8.32 4.42
C MET A 19 -16.20 8.69 2.98
N LEU A 20 -17.42 9.16 2.71
CA LEU A 20 -17.81 9.60 1.36
C LEU A 20 -16.98 10.81 0.89
N SER A 21 -16.83 11.85 1.72
CA SER A 21 -15.99 12.98 1.36
C SER A 21 -14.51 12.60 1.22
N GLY A 22 -14.02 11.70 2.07
CA GLY A 22 -12.67 11.16 1.99
C GLY A 22 -12.44 10.37 0.70
N THR A 23 -13.40 9.54 0.27
CA THR A 23 -13.31 8.80 -1.00
C THR A 23 -13.27 9.72 -2.22
N LEU A 24 -13.99 10.85 -2.20
CA LEU A 24 -13.90 11.87 -3.26
C LEU A 24 -12.52 12.53 -3.26
N GLY A 25 -11.94 12.78 -2.07
CA GLY A 25 -10.56 13.22 -1.91
C GLY A 25 -9.55 12.26 -2.54
N CYS A 26 -9.66 10.94 -2.24
CA CYS A 26 -8.83 9.89 -2.84
C CYS A 26 -8.86 9.89 -4.37
N VAL A 27 -10.03 10.13 -4.96
CA VAL A 27 -10.16 10.22 -6.43
C VAL A 27 -9.42 11.45 -6.96
N GLY A 28 -9.52 12.59 -6.27
CA GLY A 28 -8.79 13.81 -6.61
C GLY A 28 -7.27 13.65 -6.48
N ASP A 29 -6.81 12.97 -5.43
CA ASP A 29 -5.38 12.67 -5.24
C ASP A 29 -4.85 11.71 -6.32
N GLY A 30 -5.60 10.65 -6.63
CA GLY A 30 -5.25 9.72 -7.72
C GLY A 30 -5.15 10.41 -9.09
N LEU A 31 -5.92 11.48 -9.31
CA LEU A 31 -5.86 12.29 -10.54
C LEU A 31 -4.62 13.18 -10.66
N MET A 32 -3.81 13.33 -9.61
CA MET A 32 -2.64 14.21 -9.58
C MET A 32 -1.69 13.94 -10.75
N SER A 33 -1.33 12.66 -10.95
CA SER A 33 -0.38 12.25 -11.98
C SER A 33 -0.87 12.56 -13.40
N PRO A 34 -2.06 12.09 -13.85
CA PRO A 34 -2.53 12.37 -15.20
C PRO A 34 -2.81 13.86 -15.46
N LEU A 35 -3.33 14.61 -14.48
CA LEU A 35 -3.58 16.05 -14.65
C LEU A 35 -2.27 16.82 -14.88
N THR A 36 -1.24 16.51 -14.10
CA THR A 36 0.08 17.11 -14.26
C THR A 36 0.67 16.77 -15.63
N MET A 37 0.54 15.52 -16.06
CA MET A 37 1.03 15.07 -17.37
C MET A 37 0.28 15.72 -18.53
N ILE A 38 -1.03 15.95 -18.45
CA ILE A 38 -1.77 16.64 -19.50
C ILE A 38 -1.26 18.08 -19.67
N VAL A 39 -1.06 18.82 -18.57
CA VAL A 39 -0.53 20.19 -18.62
C VAL A 39 0.89 20.21 -19.18
N LEU A 40 1.72 19.25 -18.76
CA LEU A 40 3.08 19.11 -19.28
C LEU A 40 3.08 18.72 -20.77
N SER A 41 2.07 17.99 -21.26
CA SER A 41 1.99 17.56 -22.67
C SER A 41 1.85 18.74 -23.59
N ASP A 42 1.03 19.71 -23.20
CA ASP A 42 0.82 20.95 -23.93
C ASP A 42 2.12 21.75 -23.98
N LEU A 43 2.83 21.86 -22.84
CA LEU A 43 4.11 22.56 -22.77
C LEU A 43 5.17 21.90 -23.65
N VAL A 44 5.33 20.58 -23.58
CA VAL A 44 6.28 19.83 -24.42
C VAL A 44 5.95 19.98 -25.90
N ASN A 45 4.67 20.05 -26.27
CA ASN A 45 4.27 20.28 -27.67
C ASN A 45 4.58 21.69 -28.18
N VAL A 46 4.50 22.70 -27.31
CA VAL A 46 4.90 24.07 -27.69
C VAL A 46 6.41 24.13 -27.90
N TYR A 47 7.19 23.53 -26.99
CA TYR A 47 8.65 23.52 -27.07
C TYR A 47 9.24 22.43 -27.99
N GLY A 48 8.41 21.53 -28.54
CA GLY A 48 8.84 20.50 -29.48
C GLY A 48 8.81 20.93 -30.95
N LYS A 49 8.38 22.17 -31.25
CA LYS A 49 8.35 22.71 -32.62
C LYS A 49 9.73 23.31 -32.98
N ALA A 50 10.11 23.24 -34.26
CA ALA A 50 11.47 23.57 -34.69
C ALA A 50 11.88 25.07 -34.55
N ASP A 51 10.91 25.98 -34.43
CA ASP A 51 11.14 27.42 -34.29
C ASP A 51 10.73 27.89 -32.89
N ILE A 52 11.67 28.06 -31.95
CA ILE A 52 11.32 28.57 -30.62
C ILE A 52 12.35 29.56 -30.09
N SER A 53 11.95 30.83 -30.04
CA SER A 53 12.38 31.73 -28.97
C SER A 53 11.60 31.34 -27.70
N ILE A 54 12.32 31.09 -26.60
CA ILE A 54 11.68 30.79 -25.31
C ILE A 54 10.93 32.05 -24.85
N SER A 55 9.61 32.07 -25.06
CA SER A 55 8.75 33.16 -24.61
C SER A 55 8.38 32.96 -23.14
N SER A 56 8.66 33.95 -22.30
CA SER A 56 8.31 33.95 -20.88
C SER A 56 6.80 33.82 -20.64
N ASP A 57 5.99 34.43 -21.53
CA ASP A 57 4.52 34.40 -21.43
C ASP A 57 3.94 32.97 -21.51
N VAL A 58 4.55 32.12 -22.34
CA VAL A 58 4.13 30.71 -22.47
C VAL A 58 4.48 29.93 -21.20
N VAL A 59 5.66 30.18 -20.62
CA VAL A 59 6.09 29.56 -19.37
C VAL A 59 5.15 29.96 -18.24
N ASP A 60 4.88 31.26 -18.08
CA ASP A 60 4.04 31.80 -17.02
C ASP A 60 2.62 31.24 -17.08
N LYS A 61 2.05 31.13 -18.28
CA LYS A 61 0.72 30.53 -18.48
C LYS A 61 0.65 29.06 -18.05
N HIS A 62 1.64 28.25 -18.41
CA HIS A 62 1.66 26.82 -18.04
C HIS A 62 2.04 26.62 -16.56
N ALA A 63 2.92 27.46 -16.01
CA ALA A 63 3.24 27.49 -14.59
C ALA A 63 2.00 27.81 -13.74
N LEU A 64 1.20 28.81 -14.14
CA LEU A 64 -0.08 29.11 -13.48
C LEU A 64 -1.06 27.93 -13.58
N ARG A 65 -1.13 27.25 -14.73
CA ARG A 65 -1.99 26.07 -14.89
C ARG A 65 -1.56 24.92 -13.97
N LEU A 66 -0.26 24.68 -13.83
CA LEU A 66 0.29 23.72 -12.88
C LEU A 66 -0.01 24.12 -11.44
N LEU A 67 0.09 25.41 -11.10
CA LEU A 67 -0.26 25.93 -9.78
C LEU A 67 -1.75 25.67 -9.45
N TYR A 68 -2.67 25.92 -10.38
CA TYR A 68 -4.08 25.63 -10.16
C TYR A 68 -4.35 24.13 -9.97
N VAL A 69 -3.69 23.26 -10.74
CA VAL A 69 -3.76 21.81 -10.55
C VAL A 69 -3.21 21.42 -9.17
N ALA A 70 -2.06 21.95 -8.77
CA ALA A 70 -1.45 21.68 -7.47
C ALA A 70 -2.34 22.10 -6.29
N ILE A 71 -2.99 23.27 -6.39
CA ILE A 71 -3.95 23.72 -5.36
C ILE A 71 -5.15 22.78 -5.29
N GLY A 72 -5.73 22.40 -6.44
CA GLY A 72 -6.89 21.51 -6.49
C GLY A 72 -6.59 20.11 -5.93
N VAL A 73 -5.45 19.53 -6.31
CA VAL A 73 -4.95 18.26 -5.78
C VAL A 73 -4.65 18.39 -4.28
N GLY A 74 -3.97 19.46 -3.87
CA GLY A 74 -3.62 19.69 -2.46
C GLY A 74 -4.85 19.77 -1.55
N ILE A 75 -5.92 20.44 -2.01
CA ILE A 75 -7.20 20.46 -1.28
C ILE A 75 -7.82 19.06 -1.22
N SER A 76 -7.77 18.31 -2.33
CA SER A 76 -8.32 16.96 -2.40
C SER A 76 -7.59 15.99 -1.46
N ALA A 77 -6.26 15.99 -1.47
CA ALA A 77 -5.41 15.20 -0.59
C ALA A 77 -5.57 15.60 0.89
N PHE A 78 -5.78 16.89 1.17
CA PHE A 78 -6.07 17.35 2.52
C PHE A 78 -7.43 16.84 3.02
N VAL A 79 -8.48 16.91 2.19
CA VAL A 79 -9.81 16.39 2.52
C VAL A 79 -9.76 14.88 2.73
N GLU A 80 -9.05 14.15 1.86
CA GLU A 80 -8.78 12.72 2.02
C GLU A 80 -8.18 12.41 3.40
N GLY A 81 -7.00 12.96 3.69
CA GLY A 81 -6.27 12.68 4.91
C GLY A 81 -7.08 13.06 6.15
N PHE A 82 -7.66 14.26 6.16
CA PHE A 82 -8.45 14.72 7.30
C PHE A 82 -9.67 13.83 7.55
N CYS A 83 -10.45 13.51 6.51
CA CYS A 83 -11.68 12.74 6.68
C CYS A 83 -11.41 11.28 7.08
N TRP A 84 -10.41 10.64 6.50
CA TRP A 84 -10.06 9.26 6.81
C TRP A 84 -9.39 9.12 8.18
N THR A 85 -8.46 10.01 8.54
CA THR A 85 -7.85 10.00 9.88
C THR A 85 -8.90 10.26 10.96
N ARG A 86 -9.79 11.24 10.79
CA ARG A 86 -10.89 11.50 11.74
C ARG A 86 -11.83 10.33 11.89
N THR A 87 -12.17 9.66 10.79
CA THR A 87 -13.01 8.46 10.82
C THR A 87 -12.31 7.33 11.58
N ALA A 88 -11.04 7.09 11.31
CA ALA A 88 -10.24 6.07 11.98
C ALA A 88 -10.17 6.30 13.49
N GLU A 89 -9.87 7.51 13.95
CA GLU A 89 -9.83 7.85 15.38
C GLU A 89 -11.17 7.60 16.08
N ARG A 90 -12.29 8.04 15.47
CA ARG A 90 -13.63 7.87 16.05
C ARG A 90 -14.02 6.39 16.13
N GLN A 91 -13.75 5.63 15.08
CA GLN A 91 -14.04 4.19 15.02
C GLN A 91 -13.21 3.41 16.03
N THR A 92 -11.90 3.64 16.05
CA THR A 92 -10.96 2.95 16.95
C THR A 92 -11.25 3.28 18.41
N SER A 93 -11.55 4.54 18.74
CA SER A 93 -11.92 4.93 20.12
C SER A 93 -13.18 4.20 20.61
N ARG A 94 -14.21 4.10 19.76
CA ARG A 94 -15.44 3.36 20.08
C ARG A 94 -15.19 1.86 20.22
N MET A 95 -14.34 1.31 19.35
CA MET A 95 -13.94 -0.09 19.41
C MET A 95 -13.20 -0.39 20.72
N ARG A 96 -12.22 0.44 21.11
CA ARG A 96 -11.50 0.31 22.39
C ARG A 96 -12.46 0.35 23.58
N MET A 97 -13.40 1.30 23.60
CA MET A 97 -14.40 1.42 24.66
C MET A 97 -15.32 0.20 24.76
N LYS A 98 -15.85 -0.28 23.62
CA LYS A 98 -16.73 -1.46 23.59
C LYS A 98 -16.00 -2.74 23.93
N TYR A 99 -14.76 -2.89 23.47
CA TYR A 99 -13.92 -4.03 23.79
C TYR A 99 -13.66 -4.08 25.29
N LEU A 100 -13.19 -2.98 25.90
CA LEU A 100 -12.96 -2.90 27.34
C LEU A 100 -14.24 -3.19 28.14
N LYS A 101 -15.38 -2.61 27.73
CA LYS A 101 -16.68 -2.89 28.36
C LYS A 101 -17.08 -4.37 28.24
N SER A 102 -16.75 -5.04 27.15
CA SER A 102 -17.03 -6.46 26.95
C SER A 102 -16.12 -7.34 27.79
N VAL A 103 -14.84 -7.01 27.89
CA VAL A 103 -13.86 -7.72 28.74
C VAL A 103 -14.26 -7.64 30.21
N LEU A 104 -14.62 -6.45 30.71
CA LEU A 104 -15.05 -6.24 32.09
C LEU A 104 -16.38 -6.94 32.44
N ARG A 105 -17.13 -7.42 31.45
CA ARG A 105 -18.37 -8.19 31.63
C ARG A 105 -18.19 -9.70 31.58
N GLN A 106 -16.97 -10.18 31.32
CA GLN A 106 -16.70 -11.61 31.29
C GLN A 106 -16.66 -12.21 32.69
N GLU A 107 -17.05 -13.48 32.77
CA GLU A 107 -17.00 -14.24 34.02
C GLU A 107 -15.56 -14.52 34.46
N VAL A 108 -15.36 -14.75 35.76
CA VAL A 108 -14.01 -15.03 36.32
C VAL A 108 -13.40 -16.29 35.68
N ALA A 109 -14.23 -17.29 35.34
CA ALA A 109 -13.79 -18.51 34.67
C ALA A 109 -13.13 -18.27 33.29
N PHE A 110 -13.50 -17.20 32.57
CA PHE A 110 -12.83 -16.79 31.32
C PHE A 110 -11.38 -16.38 31.58
N PHE A 111 -11.11 -15.74 32.71
CA PHE A 111 -9.76 -15.36 33.13
C PHE A 111 -8.98 -16.55 33.71
N ASP A 112 -9.67 -17.52 34.33
CA ASP A 112 -9.04 -18.72 34.92
C ASP A 112 -8.66 -19.79 33.88
N THR A 113 -9.48 -19.99 32.84
CA THR A 113 -9.18 -20.96 31.76
C THR A 113 -8.08 -20.47 30.81
N GLN A 114 -7.80 -19.17 30.80
CA GLN A 114 -6.71 -18.55 30.04
C GLN A 114 -5.46 -18.43 30.93
N ALA A 115 -4.92 -19.59 31.30
CA ALA A 115 -3.96 -19.77 32.40
C ALA A 115 -2.80 -18.76 32.45
N ALA A 116 -2.70 -18.09 33.60
CA ALA A 116 -1.53 -17.59 34.30
C ALA A 116 -0.50 -16.73 33.54
N SER A 117 -0.42 -15.46 33.93
CA SER A 117 0.66 -14.46 33.68
C SER A 117 0.72 -13.73 32.34
N SER A 118 0.27 -14.30 31.21
CA SER A 118 0.31 -13.63 29.90
C SER A 118 -0.98 -12.88 29.51
N SER A 119 -2.11 -13.15 30.19
CA SER A 119 -3.44 -12.66 29.78
C SER A 119 -3.72 -11.18 30.07
N ASN A 120 -3.28 -10.65 31.22
CA ASN A 120 -3.36 -9.20 31.49
C ASN A 120 -2.56 -8.41 30.45
N PHE A 121 -1.36 -8.89 30.12
CA PHE A 121 -0.55 -8.30 29.07
C PHE A 121 -1.22 -8.45 27.71
N HIS A 122 -1.77 -9.62 27.36
CA HIS A 122 -2.40 -9.89 26.07
C HIS A 122 -3.70 -9.10 25.87
N VAL A 123 -4.55 -8.96 26.89
CA VAL A 123 -5.78 -8.15 26.82
C VAL A 123 -5.43 -6.66 26.70
N VAL A 124 -4.44 -6.18 27.46
CA VAL A 124 -3.97 -4.78 27.39
C VAL A 124 -3.26 -4.48 26.05
N THR A 125 -2.41 -5.40 25.57
CA THR A 125 -1.74 -5.25 24.26
C THR A 125 -2.72 -5.40 23.11
N THR A 126 -3.74 -6.25 23.17
CA THR A 126 -4.79 -6.32 22.15
C THR A 126 -5.60 -5.01 22.11
N ILE A 127 -5.93 -4.41 23.26
CA ILE A 127 -6.66 -3.12 23.27
C ILE A 127 -5.85 -1.98 22.65
N SER A 128 -4.53 -1.97 22.85
CA SER A 128 -3.68 -0.89 22.37
C SER A 128 -3.14 -1.15 20.96
N SER A 129 -2.43 -2.27 20.79
CA SER A 129 -1.69 -2.64 19.59
C SER A 129 -2.61 -3.03 18.43
N ASP A 130 -3.55 -3.97 18.63
CA ASP A 130 -4.46 -4.39 17.55
C ASP A 130 -5.39 -3.25 17.13
N ALA A 131 -5.85 -2.43 18.10
CA ALA A 131 -6.63 -1.24 17.80
C ALA A 131 -5.81 -0.19 17.02
N HIS A 132 -4.52 -0.04 17.31
CA HIS A 132 -3.63 0.85 16.54
C HIS A 132 -3.46 0.33 15.11
N LEU A 133 -3.22 -0.98 14.94
CA LEU A 133 -3.13 -1.59 13.62
C LEU A 133 -4.41 -1.38 12.80
N ILE A 134 -5.58 -1.52 13.41
CA ILE A 134 -6.87 -1.23 12.76
C ILE A 134 -6.98 0.25 12.40
N GLN A 135 -6.55 1.15 13.29
CA GLN A 135 -6.52 2.58 13.02
C GLN A 135 -5.63 2.91 11.81
N ASP A 136 -4.43 2.34 11.73
CA ASP A 136 -3.51 2.57 10.61
C ASP A 136 -4.08 2.04 9.29
N VAL A 137 -4.75 0.88 9.34
CA VAL A 137 -5.42 0.32 8.16
C VAL A 137 -6.54 1.25 7.67
N ILE A 138 -7.39 1.76 8.57
CA ILE A 138 -8.51 2.65 8.19
C ILE A 138 -8.02 4.03 7.78
N ALA A 139 -7.02 4.58 8.47
CA ALA A 139 -6.53 5.94 8.25
C ALA A 139 -5.64 6.08 7.03
N GLU A 140 -4.84 5.05 6.71
CA GLU A 140 -3.76 5.17 5.72
C GLU A 140 -3.84 4.11 4.61
N LYS A 141 -4.05 2.83 4.96
CA LYS A 141 -3.97 1.76 3.95
C LYS A 141 -5.17 1.71 3.02
N ILE A 142 -6.38 1.96 3.53
CA ILE A 142 -7.60 2.00 2.71
C ILE A 142 -7.60 3.22 1.76
N PRO A 143 -7.32 4.45 2.22
CA PRO A 143 -7.28 5.64 1.35
C PRO A 143 -6.21 5.50 0.27
N ASN A 144 -4.98 5.09 0.64
CA ASN A 144 -3.92 4.85 -0.34
C ASN A 144 -4.33 3.79 -1.38
N CYS A 145 -5.02 2.73 -0.99
CA CYS A 145 -5.52 1.72 -1.94
C CYS A 145 -6.54 2.35 -2.91
N LEU A 146 -7.47 3.15 -2.42
CA LEU A 146 -8.46 3.85 -3.24
C LEU A 146 -7.81 4.88 -4.18
N ALA A 147 -6.86 5.68 -3.68
CA ALA A 147 -6.12 6.66 -4.46
C ALA A 147 -5.30 5.99 -5.58
N ASN A 148 -4.63 4.87 -5.28
CA ASN A 148 -3.90 4.10 -6.29
C ASN A 148 -4.85 3.47 -7.35
N ILE A 149 -6.01 2.95 -6.95
CA ILE A 149 -7.01 2.46 -7.91
C ILE A 149 -7.53 3.61 -8.79
N ALA A 150 -7.82 4.77 -8.19
CA ALA A 150 -8.24 5.96 -8.92
C ALA A 150 -7.14 6.46 -9.87
N GLY A 151 -5.87 6.41 -9.45
CA GLY A 151 -4.69 6.73 -10.25
C GLY A 151 -4.51 5.78 -11.44
N LEU A 152 -4.66 4.47 -11.24
CA LEU A 152 -4.64 3.48 -12.32
C LEU A 152 -5.74 3.76 -13.35
N VAL A 153 -6.98 3.95 -12.90
CA VAL A 153 -8.13 4.18 -13.80
C VAL A 153 -7.97 5.50 -14.55
N SER A 154 -7.63 6.58 -13.85
CA SER A 154 -7.47 7.90 -14.45
C SER A 154 -6.24 8.01 -15.35
N GLY A 155 -5.13 7.36 -15.00
CA GLY A 155 -3.92 7.27 -15.82
C GLY A 155 -4.17 6.52 -17.13
N LEU A 156 -4.90 5.39 -17.09
CA LEU A 156 -5.31 4.66 -18.29
C LEU A 156 -6.26 5.49 -19.16
N LEU A 157 -7.28 6.11 -18.57
CA LEU A 157 -8.20 7.00 -19.30
C LEU A 157 -7.45 8.16 -19.96
N ALA A 158 -6.58 8.85 -19.23
CA ALA A 158 -5.77 9.94 -19.75
C ALA A 158 -4.87 9.48 -20.89
N ALA A 159 -4.21 8.32 -20.76
CA ALA A 159 -3.39 7.75 -21.82
C ALA A 159 -4.21 7.47 -23.09
N PHE A 160 -5.41 6.88 -22.96
CA PHE A 160 -6.33 6.65 -24.08
C PHE A 160 -6.77 7.96 -24.75
N PHE A 161 -7.01 9.03 -23.97
CA PHE A 161 -7.34 10.35 -24.50
C PHE A 161 -6.17 11.01 -25.24
N LEU A 162 -4.93 10.80 -24.77
CA LEU A 162 -3.72 11.39 -25.36
C LEU A 162 -3.31 10.68 -26.66
N SER A 163 -3.16 9.34 -26.64
CA SER A 163 -2.84 8.53 -27.83
C SER A 163 -3.32 7.09 -27.67
N TRP A 164 -4.51 6.81 -28.18
CA TRP A 164 -5.12 5.46 -28.12
C TRP A 164 -4.22 4.38 -28.75
N ARG A 165 -3.48 4.70 -29.82
CA ARG A 165 -2.59 3.75 -30.53
C ARG A 165 -1.43 3.29 -29.68
N LEU A 166 -0.79 4.22 -28.96
CA LEU A 166 0.31 3.89 -28.05
C LEU A 166 -0.19 3.10 -26.85
N THR A 167 -1.34 3.48 -26.30
CA THR A 167 -1.94 2.78 -25.15
C THR A 167 -2.28 1.33 -25.50
N LEU A 168 -2.87 1.08 -26.67
CA LEU A 168 -3.13 -0.28 -27.17
C LEU A 168 -1.85 -1.10 -27.36
N ALA A 169 -0.79 -0.49 -27.90
CA ALA A 169 0.51 -1.16 -28.06
C ALA A 169 1.18 -1.48 -26.70
N SER A 170 0.90 -0.68 -25.67
CA SER A 170 1.53 -0.79 -24.35
C SER A 170 0.76 -1.69 -23.38
N PHE A 171 -0.52 -1.98 -23.67
CA PHE A 171 -1.40 -2.78 -22.81
C PHE A 171 -0.84 -4.17 -22.41
N PRO A 172 -0.18 -4.94 -23.30
CA PRO A 172 0.42 -6.23 -22.93
C PRO A 172 1.53 -6.10 -21.87
N PHE A 173 2.27 -4.99 -21.90
CA PHE A 173 3.33 -4.71 -20.92
C PHE A 173 2.74 -4.40 -19.55
N THR A 174 1.65 -3.62 -19.48
CA THR A 174 0.93 -3.38 -18.22
C THR A 174 0.46 -4.69 -17.57
N LEU A 175 -0.07 -5.63 -18.35
CA LEU A 175 -0.48 -6.94 -17.84
C LEU A 175 0.72 -7.79 -17.35
N THR A 176 1.88 -7.58 -17.95
CA THR A 176 3.12 -8.27 -17.56
C THR A 176 3.60 -7.84 -16.17
N PHE A 177 3.32 -6.62 -15.70
CA PHE A 177 3.65 -6.20 -14.32
C PHE A 177 2.81 -6.89 -13.25
N VAL A 178 1.54 -7.19 -13.56
CA VAL A 178 0.62 -7.84 -12.62
C VAL A 178 1.10 -9.26 -12.29
N PHE A 179 1.69 -9.96 -13.26
CA PHE A 179 2.07 -11.38 -13.12
C PHE A 179 3.15 -11.62 -12.03
N PRO A 180 4.33 -10.98 -12.04
CA PRO A 180 5.31 -11.09 -10.97
C PRO A 180 4.74 -10.63 -9.62
N GLY A 181 3.96 -9.55 -9.59
CA GLY A 181 3.36 -9.03 -8.37
C GLY A 181 2.48 -10.07 -7.67
N VAL A 182 1.60 -10.74 -8.42
CA VAL A 182 0.71 -11.77 -7.87
C VAL A 182 1.48 -13.05 -7.50
N VAL A 183 2.39 -13.52 -8.35
CA VAL A 183 3.12 -14.78 -8.13
C VAL A 183 4.08 -14.65 -6.94
N PHE A 184 4.95 -13.64 -6.96
CA PHE A 184 5.89 -13.41 -5.87
C PHE A 184 5.20 -12.91 -4.61
N GLY A 185 4.13 -12.11 -4.72
CA GLY A 185 3.32 -11.70 -3.58
C GLY A 185 2.72 -12.89 -2.83
N LYS A 186 2.13 -13.86 -3.55
CA LYS A 186 1.61 -15.10 -2.94
C LYS A 186 2.71 -15.94 -2.31
N LEU A 187 3.87 -16.05 -2.98
CA LEU A 187 5.02 -16.79 -2.45
C LEU A 187 5.53 -16.16 -1.15
N LEU A 188 5.70 -14.84 -1.13
CA LEU A 188 6.13 -14.08 0.06
C LEU A 188 5.14 -14.19 1.20
N MET A 189 3.83 -14.14 0.92
CA MET A 189 2.79 -14.31 1.94
C MET A 189 2.82 -15.72 2.55
N SER A 190 2.98 -16.75 1.71
CA SER A 190 3.08 -18.14 2.15
C SER A 190 4.34 -18.38 2.99
N LEU A 191 5.50 -17.90 2.54
CA LEU A 191 6.77 -17.99 3.27
C LEU A 191 6.73 -17.19 4.57
N GLY A 192 6.16 -15.99 4.56
CA GLY A 192 6.02 -15.14 5.74
C GLY A 192 5.14 -15.77 6.81
N SER A 193 4.03 -16.43 6.41
CA SER A 193 3.18 -17.18 7.34
C SER A 193 3.92 -18.36 7.97
N LYS A 194 4.66 -19.15 7.17
CA LYS A 194 5.48 -20.27 7.67
C LYS A 194 6.58 -19.79 8.61
N MET A 195 7.26 -18.71 8.27
CA MET A 195 8.30 -18.10 9.11
C MET A 195 7.72 -17.62 10.44
N LYS A 196 6.57 -16.94 10.44
CA LYS A 196 5.88 -16.51 11.66
C LYS A 196 5.52 -17.68 12.56
N ASN A 197 5.03 -18.79 12.00
CA ASN A 197 4.72 -20.00 12.76
C ASN A 197 5.98 -20.64 13.36
N ALA A 198 7.06 -20.78 12.59
CA ALA A 198 8.34 -21.33 13.10
C ALA A 198 8.92 -20.46 14.22
N TYR A 199 8.88 -19.13 14.05
CA TYR A 199 9.30 -18.18 15.08
C TYR A 199 8.44 -18.26 16.34
N GLY A 200 7.13 -18.51 16.19
CA GLY A 200 6.22 -18.73 17.33
C GLY A 200 6.60 -19.95 18.18
N VAL A 201 7.09 -21.03 17.57
CA VAL A 201 7.58 -22.22 18.30
C VAL A 201 8.83 -21.86 19.12
N ALA A 202 9.81 -21.19 18.51
CA ALA A 202 11.00 -20.72 19.22
C ALA A 202 10.63 -19.74 20.37
N GLY A 203 9.69 -18.83 20.12
CA GLY A 203 9.14 -17.91 21.12
C GLY A 203 8.50 -18.65 22.30
N GLY A 204 7.73 -19.71 22.04
CA GLY A 204 7.13 -20.55 23.08
C GLY A 204 8.17 -21.25 23.97
N ILE A 205 9.30 -21.71 23.41
CA ILE A 205 10.40 -22.30 24.19
C ILE A 205 11.02 -21.24 25.12
N ALA A 206 11.27 -20.04 24.61
CA ALA A 206 11.80 -18.94 25.41
C ALA A 206 10.82 -18.52 26.52
N GLU A 207 9.53 -18.42 26.20
CA GLU A 207 8.48 -18.09 27.17
C GLU A 207 8.39 -19.12 28.30
N GLN A 208 8.38 -20.42 27.97
CA GLN A 208 8.39 -21.50 28.96
C GLN A 208 9.63 -21.45 29.86
N ALA A 209 10.80 -21.22 29.28
CA ALA A 209 12.05 -21.13 30.01
C ALA A 209 12.07 -19.96 31.00
N ILE A 210 11.60 -18.78 30.57
CA ILE A 210 11.54 -17.57 31.41
C ILE A 210 10.46 -17.72 32.49
N SER A 211 9.28 -18.22 32.13
CA SER A 211 8.19 -18.45 33.08
C SER A 211 8.56 -19.43 34.19
N SER A 212 9.39 -20.43 33.88
CA SER A 212 9.84 -21.47 34.82
C SER A 212 11.34 -21.37 35.12
N ILE A 213 11.87 -20.14 35.21
CA ILE A 213 13.32 -19.90 35.32
C ILE A 213 13.95 -20.61 36.52
N ARG A 214 13.25 -20.69 37.66
CA ARG A 214 13.74 -21.40 38.86
C ARG A 214 13.96 -22.90 38.59
N THR A 215 13.08 -23.52 37.80
CA THR A 215 13.21 -24.93 37.41
C THR A 215 14.35 -25.14 36.43
N VAL A 216 14.53 -24.22 35.48
CA VAL A 216 15.67 -24.29 34.55
C VAL A 216 17.01 -24.22 35.32
N TYR A 217 17.11 -23.32 36.31
CA TYR A 217 18.28 -23.21 37.17
C TYR A 217 18.48 -24.43 38.06
N SER A 218 17.42 -24.94 38.72
CA SER A 218 17.54 -26.07 39.65
C SER A 218 18.02 -27.36 38.98
N TYR A 219 17.71 -27.54 37.69
CA TYR A 219 18.15 -28.68 36.89
C TYR A 219 19.40 -28.38 36.04
N VAL A 220 20.02 -27.20 36.16
CA VAL A 220 21.18 -26.76 35.34
C VAL A 220 20.88 -26.91 33.83
N GLY A 221 19.65 -26.56 33.44
CA GLY A 221 19.09 -26.79 32.11
C GLY A 221 19.38 -25.69 31.08
N GLU A 222 20.08 -24.63 31.45
CA GLU A 222 20.27 -23.42 30.64
C GLU A 222 20.84 -23.73 29.25
N ARG A 223 21.93 -24.52 29.19
CA ARG A 223 22.56 -24.91 27.92
C ARG A 223 21.61 -25.71 27.03
N ARG A 224 20.86 -26.64 27.62
CA ARG A 224 19.89 -27.48 26.88
C ARG A 224 18.75 -26.62 26.30
N THR A 225 18.28 -25.64 27.06
CA THR A 225 17.25 -24.70 26.60
C THR A 225 17.77 -23.80 25.49
N LEU A 226 18.99 -23.27 25.62
CA LEU A 226 19.63 -22.48 24.57
C LEU A 226 19.84 -23.27 23.28
N GLU A 227 20.28 -24.52 23.37
CA GLU A 227 20.44 -25.40 22.20
C GLU A 227 19.10 -25.66 21.51
N ARG A 228 18.03 -25.92 22.27
CA ARG A 228 16.68 -26.08 21.71
C ARG A 228 16.18 -24.81 21.04
N PHE A 229 16.35 -23.66 21.69
CA PHE A 229 15.96 -22.38 21.10
C PHE A 229 16.73 -22.10 19.80
N SER A 230 18.05 -22.32 19.82
CA SER A 230 18.92 -22.17 18.64
C SER A 230 18.49 -23.09 17.48
N HIS A 231 18.18 -24.35 17.77
CA HIS A 231 17.70 -25.31 16.78
C HIS A 231 16.41 -24.87 16.08
N GLU A 232 15.40 -24.42 16.85
CA GLU A 232 14.15 -23.93 16.27
C GLU A 232 14.34 -22.58 15.53
N LEU A 233 15.25 -21.74 16.00
CA LEU A 233 15.57 -20.47 15.35
C LEU A 233 16.28 -20.68 14.00
N GLN A 234 17.07 -21.74 13.86
CA GLN A 234 17.71 -22.11 12.59
C GLN A 234 16.66 -22.32 11.49
N GLN A 235 15.57 -23.02 11.80
CA GLN A 235 14.47 -23.22 10.85
C GLN A 235 13.82 -21.91 10.41
N SER A 236 13.60 -20.99 11.34
CA SER A 236 13.11 -19.64 11.02
C SER A 236 14.08 -18.88 10.13
N THR A 237 15.39 -19.05 10.35
CA THR A 237 16.45 -18.39 9.58
C THR A 237 16.48 -18.92 8.15
N ASP A 238 16.40 -20.24 7.93
CA ASP A 238 16.38 -20.85 6.60
C ASP A 238 15.15 -20.41 5.78
N LEU A 239 13.99 -20.28 6.44
CA LEU A 239 12.78 -19.72 5.82
C LEU A 239 12.97 -18.23 5.48
N GLY A 240 13.63 -17.47 6.35
CA GLY A 240 13.99 -16.07 6.13
C GLY A 240 14.92 -15.89 4.93
N ILE A 241 15.93 -16.76 4.75
CA ILE A 241 16.83 -16.74 3.59
C ILE A 241 16.03 -16.98 2.29
N LYS A 242 15.14 -17.99 2.28
CA LYS A 242 14.27 -18.26 1.13
C LYS A 242 13.33 -17.09 0.82
N GLN A 243 12.78 -16.46 1.85
CA GLN A 243 11.95 -15.27 1.71
C GLN A 243 12.76 -14.09 1.16
N GLY A 244 14.00 -13.91 1.63
CA GLY A 244 14.94 -12.89 1.14
C GLY A 244 15.24 -13.07 -0.34
N PHE A 245 15.51 -14.31 -0.79
CA PHE A 245 15.72 -14.61 -2.20
C PHE A 245 14.47 -14.35 -3.04
N ALA A 246 13.30 -14.79 -2.59
CA ALA A 246 12.03 -14.52 -3.26
C ALA A 246 11.74 -13.02 -3.38
N LYS A 247 12.04 -12.24 -2.32
CA LYS A 247 11.90 -10.78 -2.32
C LYS A 247 12.90 -10.12 -3.28
N GLY A 248 14.15 -10.58 -3.29
CA GLY A 248 15.17 -10.10 -4.22
C GLY A 248 14.76 -10.33 -5.67
N LEU A 249 14.23 -11.52 -5.99
CA LEU A 249 13.73 -11.84 -7.33
C LEU A 249 12.50 -11.00 -7.70
N MET A 250 11.60 -10.74 -6.76
CA MET A 250 10.47 -9.83 -6.96
C MET A 250 10.93 -8.42 -7.33
N ILE A 251 11.84 -7.82 -6.55
CA ILE A 251 12.37 -6.49 -6.82
C ILE A 251 13.16 -6.48 -8.15
N GLY A 252 13.96 -7.51 -8.40
CA GLY A 252 14.70 -7.66 -9.65
C GLY A 252 13.79 -7.73 -10.88
N SER A 253 12.65 -8.42 -10.78
CA SER A 253 11.66 -8.48 -11.87
C SER A 253 11.05 -7.12 -12.21
N MET A 254 11.02 -6.16 -11.27
CA MET A 254 10.57 -4.79 -11.55
C MET A 254 11.49 -4.03 -12.51
N GLY A 255 12.71 -4.53 -12.76
CA GLY A 255 13.61 -4.02 -13.81
C GLY A 255 13.01 -4.07 -15.23
N MET A 256 11.97 -4.88 -15.46
CA MET A 256 11.19 -4.90 -16.71
C MET A 256 10.57 -3.54 -17.06
N ILE A 257 10.48 -2.61 -16.10
CA ILE A 257 10.07 -1.22 -16.35
C ILE A 257 10.94 -0.53 -17.39
N PHE A 258 12.26 -0.75 -17.37
CA PHE A 258 13.16 -0.13 -18.35
C PHE A 258 12.95 -0.66 -19.77
N ALA A 259 12.67 -1.96 -19.91
CA ALA A 259 12.33 -2.54 -21.20
C ALA A 259 11.01 -1.97 -21.74
N THR A 260 10.04 -1.74 -20.86
CA THR A 260 8.75 -1.11 -21.21
C THR A 260 8.95 0.35 -21.65
N TRP A 261 9.77 1.12 -20.93
CA TRP A 261 10.17 2.48 -21.33
C TRP A 261 10.84 2.50 -22.72
N ALA A 262 11.78 1.57 -22.97
CA ALA A 262 12.47 1.48 -24.25
C ALA A 262 11.49 1.16 -25.39
N PHE A 263 10.57 0.22 -25.19
CA PHE A 263 9.55 -0.14 -26.17
C PHE A 263 8.59 1.02 -26.46
N ILE A 264 8.09 1.68 -25.42
CA ILE A 264 7.19 2.84 -25.55
C ILE A 264 7.88 3.98 -26.29
N SER A 265 9.16 4.23 -26.00
CA SER A 265 9.96 5.24 -26.71
C SER A 265 10.13 4.88 -28.19
N TRP A 266 10.44 3.62 -28.50
CA TRP A 266 10.60 3.16 -29.88
C TRP A 266 9.30 3.26 -30.70
N VAL A 267 8.19 2.72 -30.17
CA VAL A 267 6.87 2.82 -30.81
C VAL A 267 6.41 4.27 -30.89
N GLY A 268 6.64 5.05 -29.83
CA GLY A 268 6.32 6.47 -29.79
C GLY A 268 7.04 7.26 -30.89
N SER A 269 8.33 7.00 -31.10
CA SER A 269 9.12 7.60 -32.19
C SER A 269 8.51 7.31 -33.57
N ILE A 270 8.14 6.06 -33.83
CA ILE A 270 7.48 5.66 -35.09
C ILE A 270 6.14 6.39 -35.27
N LEU A 271 5.33 6.52 -34.21
CA LEU A 271 4.05 7.24 -34.25
C LEU A 271 4.22 8.73 -34.57
N VAL A 272 5.27 9.36 -34.04
CA VAL A 272 5.57 10.77 -34.30
C VAL A 272 6.07 10.96 -35.74
N ILE A 273 6.99 10.11 -36.21
CA ILE A 273 7.62 10.23 -37.53
C ILE A 273 6.67 9.85 -38.66
N GLU A 274 6.02 8.69 -38.59
CA GLU A 274 5.22 8.16 -39.71
C GLU A 274 3.78 8.65 -39.72
N LYS A 275 3.20 8.90 -38.54
CA LYS A 275 1.77 9.24 -38.40
C LYS A 275 1.52 10.69 -37.99
N GLY A 276 2.58 11.47 -37.78
CA GLY A 276 2.51 12.90 -37.47
C GLY A 276 1.83 13.22 -36.13
N GLU A 277 1.80 12.27 -35.18
CA GLU A 277 1.27 12.56 -33.85
C GLU A 277 2.20 13.51 -33.08
N THR A 278 1.63 14.38 -32.26
CA THR A 278 2.40 15.35 -31.46
C THR A 278 3.23 14.62 -30.39
N GLY A 279 4.55 14.81 -30.43
CA GLY A 279 5.50 14.09 -29.56
C GLY A 279 5.22 14.22 -28.06
N GLY A 280 4.78 15.38 -27.58
CA GLY A 280 4.43 15.59 -26.18
C GLY A 280 3.22 14.78 -25.73
N ARG A 281 2.22 14.55 -26.61
CA ARG A 281 1.08 13.68 -26.28
C ARG A 281 1.47 12.22 -26.22
N VAL A 282 2.25 11.75 -27.19
CA VAL A 282 2.70 10.36 -27.28
C VAL A 282 3.63 10.03 -26.11
N PHE A 283 4.62 10.88 -25.83
CA PHE A 283 5.54 10.69 -24.72
C PHE A 283 4.81 10.61 -23.38
N LEU A 284 3.92 11.56 -23.10
CA LEU A 284 3.21 11.60 -21.80
C LEU A 284 2.06 10.60 -21.69
N ALA A 285 1.46 10.15 -22.80
CA ALA A 285 0.60 8.96 -22.79
C ALA A 285 1.38 7.73 -22.30
N GLY A 286 2.62 7.56 -22.79
CA GLY A 286 3.53 6.51 -22.33
C GLY A 286 3.81 6.58 -20.83
N ILE A 287 4.13 7.77 -20.32
CA ILE A 287 4.34 7.99 -18.87
C ILE A 287 3.08 7.64 -18.07
N CYS A 288 1.90 8.07 -18.52
CA CYS A 288 0.63 7.78 -17.84
C CYS A 288 0.33 6.27 -17.78
N VAL A 289 0.63 5.50 -18.84
CA VAL A 289 0.46 4.04 -18.83
C VAL A 289 1.40 3.37 -17.84
N ILE A 290 2.65 3.79 -17.78
CA ILE A 290 3.65 3.20 -16.87
C ILE A 290 3.32 3.56 -15.42
N MET A 291 3.07 4.84 -15.14
CA MET A 291 2.73 5.32 -13.80
C MET A 291 1.39 4.76 -13.31
N GLY A 292 0.41 4.58 -14.20
CA GLY A 292 -0.85 3.94 -13.85
C GLY A 292 -0.68 2.46 -13.51
N GLY A 293 0.29 1.76 -14.11
CA GLY A 293 0.57 0.35 -13.85
C GLY A 293 1.46 0.05 -12.64
N LEU A 294 2.05 1.07 -12.01
CA LEU A 294 2.93 0.96 -10.84
C LEU A 294 2.12 0.99 -9.53
#